data_AF-B7WRJ0-F1
#
_entry.id   AF-B7WRJ0-F1
#
_cell.length_a   1.000
_cell.length_b   1.000
_cell.length_c   1.000
_cell.angle_alpha   90.00
_cell.angle_beta   90.00
_cell.angle_gamma   90.00
#
_symmetry.space_group_name_H-M   'P 1'
#
loop_
_entity.id
_entity.type
_entity.pdbx_description
1 polymer ?
#
loop_
_entity_poly.entity_id
_entity_poly.type
_entity_poly.pdbx_seq_one_letter_code
_entity_poly.pdbx_strand_id
1 'polypeptide(L)'
;MAEIGVHAGYSRGLPHQHFGSKENLIEAVLHAIIGRFNQRLRGRQPPAPGMESIKSLVSTYLERDAEGWKASKAFIILMADASLISTRHKTLIQKHNQKNIEFILKHLEIEKTQRHIEFKIQEKDIATIIMGTMRGLALHALNEEEVDFSLTAQSLNYLLDDLMVK
;
A
#
# COMPACT_ATOMS: atom_id res chain seq x y z
N MET A 1 -7.75 -21.08 13.42
CA MET A 1 -7.98 -21.83 12.16
C MET A 1 -9.42 -22.31 12.07
N ALA A 2 -9.92 -23.10 13.03
CA ALA A 2 -11.31 -23.58 13.01
C ALA A 2 -12.35 -22.45 12.91
N GLU A 3 -12.20 -21.40 13.72
CA GLU A 3 -13.07 -20.21 13.66
C GLU A 3 -13.03 -19.49 12.31
N ILE A 4 -11.85 -19.39 11.69
CA ILE A 4 -11.68 -18.81 10.35
C ILE A 4 -12.47 -19.61 9.32
N GLY A 5 -12.41 -20.95 9.41
CA GLY A 5 -13.17 -21.85 8.53
C GLY A 5 -14.68 -21.63 8.64
N VAL A 6 -15.19 -21.63 9.88
CA VAL A 6 -16.62 -21.39 10.14
C VAL A 6 -17.06 -20.01 9.66
N HIS A 7 -16.29 -18.96 9.96
CA HIS A 7 -16.60 -17.60 9.54
C HIS A 7 -16.60 -17.43 8.01
N ALA A 8 -15.76 -18.19 7.31
CA ALA A 8 -15.69 -18.21 5.86
C ALA A 8 -16.74 -19.14 5.19
N GLY A 9 -17.63 -19.78 5.96
CA GLY A 9 -18.65 -20.71 5.44
C GLY A 9 -18.12 -22.11 5.09
N TYR A 10 -16.94 -22.48 5.61
CA TYR A 10 -16.29 -23.77 5.38
C TYR A 10 -16.24 -24.63 6.66
N SER A 11 -15.81 -25.89 6.50
CA SER A 11 -15.59 -26.77 7.64
C SER A 11 -14.45 -26.29 8.55
N ARG A 12 -14.51 -26.65 9.84
CA ARG A 12 -13.48 -26.30 10.83
C ARG A 12 -12.06 -26.76 10.44
N GLY A 13 -11.95 -27.87 9.71
CA GLY A 13 -10.67 -28.46 9.31
C GLY A 13 -10.10 -27.90 8.01
N LEU A 14 -10.94 -27.33 7.12
CA LEU A 14 -10.53 -26.98 5.76
C LEU A 14 -9.36 -25.97 5.71
N PRO A 15 -9.33 -24.88 6.51
CA PRO A 15 -8.20 -23.95 6.47
C PRO A 15 -6.88 -24.62 6.86
N HIS A 16 -6.91 -25.54 7.82
CA HIS A 16 -5.70 -26.27 8.22
C HIS A 16 -5.24 -27.23 7.12
N GLN A 17 -6.17 -27.94 6.46
CA GLN A 17 -5.86 -28.79 5.32
C GLN A 17 -5.28 -28.00 4.13
N HIS A 18 -5.81 -26.80 3.87
CA HIS A 18 -5.41 -26.00 2.71
C HIS A 18 -4.11 -25.21 2.95
N PHE A 19 -3.97 -24.56 4.12
CA PHE A 19 -2.84 -23.69 4.41
C PHE A 19 -1.77 -24.33 5.31
N GLY A 20 -2.09 -25.42 6.02
CA GLY A 20 -1.19 -26.08 6.97
C GLY A 20 -1.06 -25.34 8.30
N SER A 21 -0.74 -24.05 8.29
CA SER A 21 -0.57 -23.25 9.51
C SER A 21 -1.24 -21.88 9.43
N LYS A 22 -1.36 -21.19 10.58
CA LYS A 22 -1.91 -19.83 10.63
C LYS A 22 -0.98 -18.85 9.91
N GLU A 23 0.33 -19.06 10.02
CA GLU A 23 1.35 -18.25 9.37
C GLU A 23 1.23 -18.34 7.85
N ASN A 24 1.12 -19.55 7.30
CA ASN A 24 0.92 -19.74 5.86
C ASN A 24 -0.40 -19.10 5.37
N LEU A 25 -1.45 -19.14 6.18
CA LEU A 25 -2.71 -18.45 5.89
C LEU A 25 -2.50 -16.92 5.87
N ILE A 26 -1.79 -16.35 6.85
CA ILE A 26 -1.48 -14.92 6.89
C ILE A 26 -0.65 -14.50 5.67
N GLU A 27 0.33 -15.31 5.27
CA GLU A 27 1.12 -15.07 4.07
C GLU A 27 0.25 -15.08 2.80
N ALA A 28 -0.67 -16.03 2.67
CA ALA A 28 -1.63 -16.06 1.57
C ALA A 28 -2.56 -14.84 1.57
N VAL A 29 -3.00 -14.38 2.74
CA VAL A 29 -3.81 -13.15 2.89
C VAL A 29 -3.00 -11.93 2.46
N LEU A 30 -1.72 -11.80 2.87
CA LEU A 30 -0.85 -10.71 2.46
C LEU A 30 -0.68 -10.67 0.93
N HIS A 31 -0.40 -11.82 0.31
CA HIS A 31 -0.33 -11.93 -1.14
C HIS A 31 -1.64 -11.54 -1.84
N ALA A 32 -2.79 -11.97 -1.30
CA ALA A 32 -4.08 -11.63 -1.86
C ALA A 32 -4.37 -10.11 -1.77
N ILE A 33 -4.08 -9.48 -0.63
CA ILE A 33 -4.28 -8.03 -0.45
C ILE A 33 -3.37 -7.24 -1.40
N ILE A 34 -2.07 -7.56 -1.45
CA ILE A 34 -1.11 -6.90 -2.35
C ILE A 34 -1.51 -7.11 -3.82
N GLY A 35 -1.95 -8.32 -4.18
CA GLY A 35 -2.40 -8.64 -5.53
C GLY A 35 -3.60 -7.81 -5.97
N ARG A 36 -4.62 -7.70 -5.11
CA ARG A 36 -5.82 -6.87 -5.36
C ARG A 36 -5.46 -5.39 -5.46
N PHE A 37 -4.60 -4.89 -4.59
CA PHE A 37 -4.12 -3.50 -4.67
C PHE A 37 -3.43 -3.22 -6.00
N ASN A 38 -2.50 -4.09 -6.41
CA ASN A 38 -1.80 -3.95 -7.69
C ASN A 38 -2.74 -4.05 -8.90
N GLN A 39 -3.81 -4.84 -8.80
CA GLN A 39 -4.85 -4.89 -9.84
C GLN A 39 -5.62 -3.57 -9.92
N ARG A 40 -5.98 -2.98 -8.78
CA ARG A 40 -6.62 -1.65 -8.72
C ARG A 40 -5.72 -0.57 -9.29
N LEU A 41 -4.45 -0.54 -8.89
CA LEU A 41 -3.47 0.44 -9.35
C LEU A 41 -3.25 0.39 -10.87
N ARG A 42 -3.23 -0.82 -11.47
CA ARG A 42 -3.15 -0.94 -12.94
C ARG A 42 -4.41 -0.45 -13.65
N GLY A 43 -5.56 -0.53 -12.99
CA GLY A 43 -6.86 -0.16 -13.54
C GLY A 43 -7.16 -0.88 -14.86
N ARG A 44 -8.09 -0.30 -15.65
CA ARG A 44 -8.30 -0.68 -17.06
C ARG A 44 -7.31 0.01 -17.99
N GLN A 45 -6.89 1.22 -17.62
CA GLN A 45 -5.90 2.01 -18.33
C GLN A 45 -4.88 2.52 -17.31
N PRO A 46 -3.62 2.06 -17.38
CA PRO A 46 -2.58 2.53 -16.49
C PRO A 46 -2.31 4.03 -16.69
N PRO A 47 -1.95 4.76 -15.63
CA PRO A 47 -1.52 6.17 -15.73
C PRO A 47 -0.25 6.29 -16.56
N ALA A 48 0.01 7.50 -17.08
CA ALA A 48 1.25 7.79 -17.77
C ALA A 48 2.46 7.58 -16.82
N PRO A 49 3.59 7.05 -17.32
CA PRO A 49 4.79 6.93 -16.50
C PRO A 49 5.28 8.30 -16.02
N GLY A 50 5.62 8.39 -14.74
CA GLY A 50 6.12 9.61 -14.12
C GLY A 50 5.23 10.00 -12.95
N MET A 51 5.01 11.30 -12.76
CA MET A 51 4.25 11.87 -11.66
C MET A 51 2.80 11.38 -11.66
N GLU A 52 2.19 11.20 -12.83
CA GLU A 52 0.84 10.65 -12.93
C GLU A 52 0.73 9.24 -12.34
N SER A 53 1.78 8.42 -12.45
CA SER A 53 1.82 7.10 -11.80
C SER A 53 1.96 7.21 -10.27
N ILE A 54 2.68 8.21 -9.77
CA ILE A 54 2.81 8.48 -8.32
C ILE A 54 1.49 9.00 -7.75
N LYS A 55 0.85 9.97 -8.42
CA LYS A 55 -0.47 10.50 -8.01
C LYS A 55 -1.56 9.43 -8.07
N SER A 56 -1.51 8.54 -9.06
CA SER A 56 -2.41 7.39 -9.13
C SER A 56 -2.20 6.42 -7.97
N LEU A 57 -0.95 6.17 -7.56
CA LEU A 57 -0.64 5.40 -6.35
C LEU A 57 -1.26 6.05 -5.11
N VAL A 58 -1.04 7.35 -4.90
CA VAL A 58 -1.61 8.11 -3.78
C VAL A 58 -3.14 8.01 -3.75
N SER A 59 -3.78 8.30 -4.87
CA SER A 59 -5.23 8.30 -4.98
C SER A 59 -5.82 6.90 -4.73
N THR A 60 -5.23 5.86 -5.33
CA THR A 60 -5.67 4.46 -5.13
C THR A 60 -5.46 4.00 -3.68
N TYR A 61 -4.36 4.42 -3.05
CA TYR A 61 -4.06 4.07 -1.67
C TYR A 61 -5.00 4.74 -0.66
N LEU A 62 -5.46 5.96 -0.96
CA LEU A 62 -6.34 6.76 -0.11
C LEU A 62 -7.83 6.60 -0.43
N GLU A 63 -8.19 5.94 -1.53
CA GLU A 63 -9.58 5.62 -1.87
C GLU A 63 -10.22 4.68 -0.81
N ARG A 64 -11.46 4.96 -0.43
CA ARG A 64 -12.18 4.30 0.68
C ARG A 64 -13.57 3.82 0.26
N ASP A 65 -13.63 2.81 -0.60
CA ASP A 65 -14.82 1.94 -0.65
C ASP A 65 -14.80 0.96 0.54
N ALA A 66 -15.98 0.48 0.96
CA ALA A 66 -16.11 -0.33 2.18
C ALA A 66 -15.25 -1.62 2.15
N GLU A 67 -15.16 -2.28 0.99
CA GLU A 67 -14.37 -3.51 0.82
C GLU A 67 -12.86 -3.25 0.75
N GLY A 68 -12.42 -2.25 -0.02
CA GLY A 68 -11.02 -1.86 -0.13
C GLY A 68 -10.49 -1.32 1.20
N TRP A 69 -11.35 -0.68 2.00
CA TRP A 69 -10.99 -0.23 3.32
C TRP A 69 -10.67 -1.37 4.27
N LYS A 70 -11.49 -2.44 4.30
CA LYS A 70 -11.23 -3.64 5.12
C LYS A 70 -9.87 -4.28 4.78
N ALA A 71 -9.53 -4.37 3.50
CA ALA A 71 -8.24 -4.91 3.06
C ALA A 71 -7.06 -4.02 3.48
N SER A 72 -7.20 -2.70 3.35
CA SER A 72 -6.20 -1.72 3.82
C SER A 72 -6.00 -1.80 5.33
N LYS A 73 -7.07 -1.91 6.14
CA LYS A 73 -6.97 -2.09 7.59
C LYS A 73 -6.17 -3.35 7.94
N ALA A 74 -6.53 -4.47 7.33
CA ALA A 74 -5.83 -5.73 7.55
C ALA A 74 -4.34 -5.63 7.19
N PHE A 75 -4.00 -4.97 6.09
CA PHE A 75 -2.61 -4.79 5.68
C PHE A 75 -1.80 -3.94 6.67
N ILE A 76 -2.34 -2.83 7.17
CA ILE A 76 -1.67 -1.99 8.17
C ILE A 76 -1.41 -2.78 9.46
N ILE A 77 -2.41 -3.54 9.94
CA ILE A 77 -2.28 -4.40 11.13
C ILE A 77 -1.20 -5.46 10.91
N LEU A 78 -1.19 -6.12 9.75
CA LEU A 78 -0.19 -7.14 9.43
C LEU A 78 1.21 -6.57 9.26
N MET A 79 1.36 -5.35 8.76
CA MET A 79 2.65 -4.65 8.73
C MET A 79 3.15 -4.33 10.14
N ALA A 80 2.26 -3.87 11.02
CA ALA A 80 2.59 -3.58 12.42
C ALA A 80 3.00 -4.87 13.14
N ASP A 81 2.23 -5.95 13.00
CA ASP A 81 2.56 -7.27 13.54
C ASP A 81 3.92 -7.77 13.02
N ALA A 82 4.16 -7.66 11.71
CA ALA A 82 5.41 -8.09 11.09
C ALA A 82 6.64 -7.30 11.58
N SER A 83 6.45 -6.11 12.17
CA SER A 83 7.53 -5.30 12.74
C SER A 83 8.00 -5.79 14.11
N LEU A 84 7.20 -6.62 14.78
CA LEU A 84 7.54 -7.20 16.08
C LEU A 84 8.63 -8.28 15.93
N ILE A 85 9.51 -8.36 16.94
CA ILE A 85 10.60 -9.36 17.00
C ILE A 85 9.95 -10.75 16.96
N SER A 86 10.40 -11.61 16.02
CA SER A 86 10.02 -13.02 15.82
C SER A 86 8.96 -13.40 14.77
N THR A 87 8.46 -12.48 13.95
CA THR A 87 7.49 -12.87 12.89
C THR A 87 8.18 -13.43 11.63
N ARG A 88 7.69 -14.56 11.13
CA ARG A 88 8.11 -15.15 9.83
C ARG A 88 7.75 -14.25 8.63
N HIS A 89 6.86 -13.28 8.84
CA HIS A 89 6.35 -12.37 7.80
C HIS A 89 7.22 -11.13 7.55
N LYS A 90 8.20 -10.85 8.43
CA LYS A 90 9.08 -9.67 8.32
C LYS A 90 9.74 -9.54 6.95
N THR A 91 10.32 -10.62 6.43
CA THR A 91 11.00 -10.63 5.12
C THR A 91 10.04 -10.29 3.96
N LEU A 92 8.80 -10.76 4.04
CA LEU A 92 7.79 -10.50 3.00
C LEU A 92 7.38 -9.02 3.00
N ILE A 93 7.15 -8.44 4.18
CA ILE A 93 6.86 -7.00 4.32
C ILE A 93 8.05 -6.14 3.90
N GLN A 94 9.28 -6.52 4.24
CA GLN A 94 10.49 -5.82 3.79
C GLN A 94 10.59 -5.80 2.27
N LYS A 95 10.41 -6.95 1.60
CA LYS A 95 10.41 -7.03 0.14
C LYS A 95 9.30 -6.18 -0.49
N HIS A 96 8.11 -6.17 0.11
CA HIS A 96 7.00 -5.35 -0.37
C HIS A 96 7.30 -3.85 -0.20
N ASN A 97 7.84 -3.43 0.94
CA ASN A 97 8.25 -2.05 1.17
C ASN A 97 9.30 -1.58 0.16
N GLN A 98 10.30 -2.42 -0.09
CA GLN A 98 11.34 -2.14 -1.06
C GLN A 98 10.76 -1.92 -2.47
N LYS A 99 9.84 -2.79 -2.90
CA LYS A 99 9.16 -2.65 -4.20
C LYS A 99 8.36 -1.35 -4.33
N ASN A 100 7.70 -0.90 -3.26
CA ASN A 100 6.95 0.36 -3.28
C ASN A 100 7.88 1.57 -3.40
N ILE A 101 9.02 1.55 -2.71
CA ILE A 101 10.04 2.61 -2.84
C ILE A 101 10.63 2.61 -4.25
N GLU A 102 10.98 1.45 -4.78
CA GLU A 102 11.49 1.30 -6.16
C GLU A 102 10.49 1.80 -7.21
N PHE A 103 9.19 1.56 -7.02
CA PHE A 103 8.15 2.10 -7.89
C PHE A 103 8.19 3.63 -7.93
N ILE A 104 8.23 4.30 -6.78
CA ILE A 104 8.26 5.77 -6.74
C ILE A 104 9.56 6.30 -7.33
N LEU A 105 10.71 5.73 -6.95
CA LEU A 105 12.02 6.12 -7.46
C LEU A 105 12.10 6.04 -8.99
N LYS A 106 11.60 4.94 -9.57
CA LYS A 106 11.51 4.78 -11.03
C LYS A 106 10.75 5.92 -11.68
N HIS A 107 9.64 6.34 -11.08
CA HIS A 107 8.80 7.39 -11.65
C HIS A 107 9.35 8.80 -11.42
N LEU A 108 10.06 9.04 -10.32
CA LEU A 108 10.82 10.28 -10.12
C LEU A 108 11.95 10.43 -11.14
N GLU A 109 12.67 9.35 -11.46
CA GLU A 109 13.73 9.37 -12.47
C GLU A 109 13.20 9.67 -13.89
N ILE A 110 12.04 9.09 -14.24
CA ILE A 110 11.34 9.41 -15.49
C ILE A 110 11.03 10.90 -15.56
N GLU A 111 10.54 11.47 -14.46
CA GLU A 111 10.18 12.88 -14.37
C GLU A 111 11.37 13.82 -14.51
N LYS A 112 12.43 13.54 -13.77
CA LYS A 112 13.72 14.21 -13.86
C LYS A 112 14.24 14.25 -15.29
N THR A 113 14.22 13.10 -15.97
CA THR A 113 14.70 12.95 -17.35
C THR A 113 13.82 13.69 -18.35
N GLN A 114 12.49 13.53 -18.28
CA GLN A 114 11.58 14.12 -19.25
C GLN A 114 11.49 15.65 -19.13
N ARG A 115 11.48 16.17 -17.90
CA ARG A 115 11.29 17.59 -17.62
C ARG A 115 12.59 18.36 -17.39
N HIS A 116 13.73 17.66 -17.39
CA HIS A 116 15.05 18.23 -17.13
C HIS A 116 15.04 19.07 -15.84
N ILE A 117 14.47 18.50 -14.78
CA ILE A 117 14.38 19.11 -13.45
C ILE A 117 15.40 18.48 -12.51
N GLU A 118 15.76 19.22 -11.46
CA GLU A 118 16.56 18.71 -10.36
C GLU A 118 15.76 18.87 -9.08
N PHE A 119 15.53 17.77 -8.35
CA PHE A 119 14.79 17.82 -7.10
C PHE A 119 15.67 18.42 -6.01
N LYS A 120 15.12 19.35 -5.22
CA LYS A 120 15.79 19.94 -4.05
C LYS A 120 15.99 18.94 -2.90
N ILE A 121 15.27 17.82 -2.93
CA ILE A 121 15.28 16.76 -1.92
C ILE A 121 15.73 15.46 -2.62
N GLN A 122 16.49 14.61 -1.92
CA GLN A 122 16.90 13.32 -2.47
C GLN A 122 15.67 12.46 -2.82
N GLU A 123 15.68 11.81 -3.98
CA GLU A 123 14.53 11.04 -4.49
C GLU A 123 14.09 9.94 -3.51
N LYS A 124 15.04 9.33 -2.79
CA LYS A 124 14.76 8.32 -1.76
C LYS A 124 14.01 8.89 -0.56
N ASP A 125 14.30 10.12 -0.16
CA ASP A 125 13.61 10.78 0.93
C ASP A 125 12.20 11.16 0.50
N ILE A 126 12.03 11.65 -0.73
CA ILE A 126 10.70 11.91 -1.33
C ILE A 126 9.86 10.62 -1.32
N ALA A 127 10.40 9.50 -1.82
CA ALA A 127 9.70 8.22 -1.82
C ALA A 127 9.32 7.74 -0.41
N THR A 128 10.22 7.92 0.56
CA THR A 128 9.98 7.55 1.95
C THR A 128 8.89 8.41 2.60
N ILE A 129 8.90 9.72 2.35
CA ILE A 129 7.89 10.66 2.85
C ILE A 129 6.52 10.32 2.26
N ILE A 130 6.41 10.12 0.94
CA ILE A 130 5.14 9.76 0.29
C ILE A 130 4.56 8.47 0.90
N MET A 131 5.38 7.42 1.02
CA MET A 131 4.94 6.15 1.62
C MET A 131 4.58 6.30 3.10
N GLY A 132 5.37 7.08 3.85
CA GLY A 132 5.14 7.36 5.26
C GLY A 132 3.81 8.08 5.48
N THR A 133 3.54 9.14 4.71
CA THR A 133 2.29 9.90 4.78
C THR A 133 1.10 9.02 4.45
N MET A 134 1.12 8.29 3.33
CA MET A 134 0.03 7.38 2.95
C MET A 134 -0.29 6.36 4.07
N ARG A 135 0.73 5.71 4.61
CA ARG A 135 0.58 4.70 5.67
C ARG A 135 0.16 5.30 7.00
N GLY A 136 0.66 6.49 7.34
CA GLY A 136 0.25 7.24 8.51
C GLY A 136 -1.23 7.58 8.45
N LEU A 137 -1.71 8.10 7.32
CA LEU A 137 -3.13 8.38 7.10
C LEU A 137 -3.97 7.10 7.21
N ALA A 138 -3.55 6.00 6.57
CA ALA A 138 -4.25 4.72 6.70
C ALA A 138 -4.25 4.18 8.14
N LEU A 139 -3.19 4.41 8.92
CA LEU A 139 -3.13 4.05 10.33
C LEU A 139 -4.09 4.90 11.18
N HIS A 140 -4.13 6.21 10.96
CA HIS A 140 -5.05 7.12 11.66
C HIS A 140 -6.50 6.66 11.48
N ALA A 141 -6.89 6.36 10.24
CA ALA A 141 -8.24 5.94 9.94
C ALA A 141 -8.65 4.60 10.57
N LEU A 142 -7.72 3.77 11.09
CA LEU A 142 -8.10 2.55 11.79
C LEU A 142 -9.03 2.83 12.98
N ASN A 143 -8.82 3.97 13.65
CA ASN A 143 -9.48 4.35 14.90
C ASN A 143 -10.69 5.27 14.72
N GLU A 144 -10.94 5.72 13.49
CA GLU A 144 -11.99 6.67 13.17
C GLU A 144 -13.20 5.95 12.57
N GLU A 145 -14.41 6.41 12.91
CA GLU A 145 -15.67 5.85 12.40
C GLU A 145 -15.90 6.23 10.93
N GLU A 146 -15.59 7.47 10.56
CA GLU A 146 -15.65 7.99 9.19
C GLU A 146 -14.38 8.76 8.86
N VAL A 147 -13.72 8.41 7.76
CA VAL A 147 -12.57 9.17 7.26
C VAL A 147 -12.68 9.37 5.76
N ASP A 148 -12.78 10.63 5.37
CA ASP A 148 -12.61 11.06 3.99
C ASP A 148 -11.21 11.64 3.80
N PHE A 149 -10.39 10.94 3.00
CA PHE A 149 -9.06 11.42 2.61
C PHE A 149 -9.07 12.17 1.28
N SER A 150 -10.22 12.47 0.68
CA SER A 150 -10.30 13.13 -0.62
C SER A 150 -9.54 14.46 -0.63
N LEU A 151 -9.78 15.32 0.36
CA LEU A 151 -9.09 16.59 0.53
C LEU A 151 -7.60 16.40 0.83
N THR A 152 -7.25 15.44 1.69
CA THR A 152 -5.84 15.15 2.01
C THR A 152 -5.08 14.62 0.79
N ALA A 153 -5.70 13.78 -0.03
CA ALA A 153 -5.15 13.28 -1.28
C ALA A 153 -4.94 14.41 -2.29
N GLN A 154 -5.89 15.36 -2.38
CA GLN A 154 -5.75 16.57 -3.19
C GLN A 154 -4.58 17.43 -2.70
N SER A 155 -4.46 17.66 -1.39
CA SER A 155 -3.32 18.40 -0.81
C SER A 155 -1.99 17.70 -1.08
N LEU A 156 -1.92 16.37 -0.98
CA LEU A 156 -0.70 15.62 -1.28
C LEU A 156 -0.35 15.71 -2.77
N ASN A 157 -1.33 15.63 -3.66
CA ASN A 157 -1.11 15.84 -5.10
C ASN A 157 -0.60 17.26 -5.41
N TYR A 158 -1.13 18.28 -4.72
CA TYR A 158 -0.64 19.65 -4.83
C TYR A 158 0.83 19.78 -4.38
N LEU A 159 1.19 19.17 -3.25
CA LEU A 159 2.59 19.14 -2.80
C LEU A 159 3.51 18.40 -3.78
N LEU A 160 3.02 17.33 -4.41
CA LEU A 160 3.77 16.63 -5.46
C LEU A 160 3.97 17.49 -6.70
N ASP A 161 3.01 18.33 -7.06
CA ASP A 161 3.15 19.29 -8.15
C ASP A 161 4.17 20.40 -7.82
N ASP A 162 4.21 20.86 -6.57
CA ASP A 162 5.17 21.87 -6.12
C ASP A 162 6.63 21.35 -6.19
N LEU A 163 6.85 20.05 -5.96
CA LEU A 163 8.16 19.41 -6.16
C LEU A 163 8.67 19.47 -7.60
N MET A 164 7.78 19.73 -8.57
CA MET A 164 8.10 19.80 -10.00
C MET A 164 8.46 21.21 -10.47
N VAL A 165 8.33 22.22 -9.60
CA VAL A 165 8.66 23.61 -9.91
C VAL A 165 10.18 23.81 -9.78
N LYS A 166 10.80 24.37 -10.83
CA LYS A 166 12.23 24.70 -10.87
C LYS A 166 12.62 25.71 -9.78
#